data_AF-A0A4Q6Y957-F1
#
_entry.id   AF-A0A4Q6Y957-F1
#
_cell.length_a   1.000
_cell.length_b   1.000
_cell.length_c   1.000
_cell.angle_alpha   90.00
_cell.angle_beta   90.00
_cell.angle_gamma   90.00
#
_symmetry.space_group_name_H-M   'P 1'
#
loop_
_entity.id
_entity.type
_entity.pdbx_description
1 polymer ?
#
loop_
_entity_poly.entity_id
_entity_poly.type
_entity_poly.pdbx_seq_one_letter_code
_entity_poly.pdbx_strand_id
1 'polypeptide(L)'
;MSLWGPRVSADGATLFRLWAPDRDAVTLEIDGAAPVAMRARDGGWFEADATAPAGTRYRFRLDADLAVPDPASRLQSGGVHGWSVVVPTPFVPSAVEAQSDASSISPSTSLGTNGVGAGPWQGRPWEEAVIQEVHVGVLGGYAGVAEALPALAELGITAIELMPVAAFAGSRNWGYDGVLPFAPAEAYGSPHDLRALVDRAHEHGLMILLDVVYNHFGPDGNYLGAYAGDFFHADRDTPWGGAVAVDRPEVAAYFVENALMWIADYGFDGLRFDAVHAIGNTAFLDRMAAEIRAHVAPERHVHLVLENESNDAARLGDDGFDAQWNDDFHNVLHVLLTGEREGYYADFAEGTTEKLARCLGEGFIYQGEGMPHQDGRPRGTPSAHLPPTAFVAFLQNHDQIGNRALGERLTTLVAPERLAAATALLLLCPQIPLLFMGDEAGSQTPFYFFTDFDDALADIVRDGRRREFAHFEAFSSESARETIPDPNAHETFAASRPIPHDEAVRWRELYRELLALRHTAIVPRLRGATADGAEVLGEGAVQAVWTLGDGAVLTLAINLGTEPVSVRSDTPLYAIGTPGAPASFAAWIKDAA
;
A
#
# COMPACT_ATOMS: atom_id res chain seq x y z
N MET A 1 14.00 -22.25 7.18
CA MET A 1 14.75 -21.68 8.32
C MET A 1 15.27 -20.33 7.86
N SER A 2 15.06 -19.25 8.64
CA SER A 2 15.50 -17.89 8.28
C SER A 2 17.02 -17.83 8.11
N LEU A 3 17.46 -17.21 7.02
CA LEU A 3 18.87 -16.99 6.67
C LEU A 3 19.42 -15.71 7.29
N TRP A 4 18.60 -14.66 7.42
CA TRP A 4 19.01 -13.33 7.84
C TRP A 4 18.68 -13.03 9.31
N GLY A 5 19.41 -12.08 9.90
CA GLY A 5 19.16 -11.57 11.24
C GLY A 5 19.58 -12.51 12.39
N PRO A 6 19.41 -12.05 13.65
CA PRO A 6 19.71 -12.83 14.83
C PRO A 6 18.65 -13.91 15.07
N ARG A 7 19.09 -15.09 15.51
CA ARG A 7 18.21 -16.20 15.92
C ARG A 7 18.49 -16.58 17.37
N VAL A 8 17.50 -16.36 18.22
CA VAL A 8 17.58 -16.69 19.65
C VAL A 8 17.28 -18.18 19.84
N SER A 9 18.19 -18.93 20.46
CA SER A 9 17.97 -20.33 20.82
C SER A 9 17.33 -20.46 22.21
N ALA A 10 16.75 -21.63 22.50
CA ALA A 10 16.02 -21.89 23.74
C ALA A 10 16.90 -21.82 25.01
N ASP A 11 18.23 -21.94 24.87
CA ASP A 11 19.21 -21.81 25.95
C ASP A 11 19.74 -20.37 26.14
N GLY A 12 19.20 -19.39 25.40
CA GLY A 12 19.53 -17.97 25.51
C GLY A 12 20.80 -17.55 24.77
N ALA A 13 21.41 -18.45 24.00
CA ALA A 13 22.40 -18.05 22.99
C ALA A 13 21.68 -17.43 21.77
N THR A 14 22.37 -16.55 21.06
CA THR A 14 21.87 -15.94 19.84
C THR A 14 22.89 -16.16 18.74
N LEU A 15 22.44 -16.75 17.64
CA LEU A 15 23.24 -16.86 16.42
C LEU A 15 23.01 -15.59 15.59
N PHE A 16 24.08 -14.84 15.37
CA PHE A 16 24.11 -13.68 14.47
C PHE A 16 24.65 -14.11 13.12
N ARG A 17 24.04 -13.63 12.04
CA ARG A 17 24.46 -13.90 10.66
C ARG A 17 24.46 -12.61 9.85
N LEU A 18 25.47 -12.43 9.01
CA LEU A 18 25.54 -11.34 8.04
C LEU A 18 26.08 -11.87 6.72
N TRP A 19 25.44 -11.52 5.62
CA TRP A 19 25.99 -11.74 4.28
C TRP A 19 26.83 -10.52 3.88
N ALA A 20 28.14 -10.72 3.78
CA ALA A 20 29.10 -9.66 3.48
C ALA A 20 30.20 -10.16 2.52
N PRO A 21 29.85 -10.49 1.26
CA PRO A 21 30.76 -11.11 0.31
C PRO A 21 32.01 -10.27 -0.02
N ASP A 22 31.95 -8.95 0.17
CA ASP A 22 33.07 -8.05 -0.14
C ASP A 22 34.03 -7.84 1.05
N ARG A 23 33.84 -8.59 2.14
CA ARG A 23 34.60 -8.42 3.38
C ARG A 23 35.40 -9.67 3.72
N ASP A 24 36.64 -9.47 4.14
CA ASP A 24 37.52 -10.54 4.62
C ASP A 24 37.22 -10.93 6.08
N ALA A 25 36.67 -10.00 6.85
CA ALA A 25 36.36 -10.18 8.27
C ALA A 25 35.17 -9.31 8.68
N VAL A 26 34.38 -9.82 9.64
CA VAL A 26 33.30 -9.10 10.30
C VAL A 26 33.43 -9.33 11.80
N THR A 27 33.23 -8.26 12.58
CA THR A 27 33.18 -8.33 14.04
C THR A 27 31.78 -7.97 14.52
N LEU A 28 31.19 -8.82 15.34
CA LEU A 28 29.95 -8.53 16.06
C LEU A 28 30.29 -7.65 17.27
N GLU A 29 29.70 -6.47 17.33
CA GLU A 29 29.75 -5.61 18.52
C GLU A 29 28.46 -5.76 19.30
N ILE A 30 28.59 -6.04 20.59
CA ILE A 30 27.47 -6.12 21.54
C ILE A 30 27.69 -5.02 22.57
N ASP A 31 26.67 -4.20 22.78
CA ASP A 31 26.77 -3.11 23.73
C ASP A 31 27.01 -3.64 25.16
N GLY A 32 28.02 -3.08 25.82
CA GLY A 32 28.45 -3.52 27.15
C GLY A 32 29.21 -4.85 27.20
N ALA A 33 29.55 -5.48 26.07
CA ALA A 33 30.33 -6.72 26.01
C ALA A 33 31.56 -6.62 25.10
N ALA A 34 32.45 -7.61 25.20
CA ALA A 34 33.62 -7.69 24.33
C ALA A 34 33.19 -8.01 22.88
N PRO A 35 33.79 -7.36 21.86
CA PRO A 35 33.50 -7.70 20.47
C PRO A 35 33.84 -9.16 20.14
N VAL A 36 33.04 -9.78 19.27
CA VAL A 36 33.16 -11.18 18.88
C VAL A 36 33.53 -11.27 17.40
N ALA A 37 34.69 -11.84 17.08
CA ALA A 37 35.06 -12.12 15.69
C ALA A 37 34.10 -13.15 15.09
N MET A 38 33.47 -12.82 13.95
CA MET A 38 32.56 -13.73 13.26
C MET A 38 33.33 -14.71 12.40
N ARG A 39 32.85 -15.96 12.34
CA ARG A 39 33.44 -17.03 11.54
C ARG A 39 32.93 -16.91 10.11
N ALA A 40 33.84 -16.82 9.15
CA ALA A 40 33.49 -16.91 7.73
C ALA A 40 32.88 -18.28 7.40
N ARG A 41 31.94 -18.27 6.45
CA ARG A 41 31.21 -19.40 5.88
C ARG A 41 31.18 -19.28 4.36
N ASP A 42 30.73 -20.35 3.72
CA ASP A 42 30.60 -20.39 2.26
C ASP A 42 29.64 -19.30 1.76
N GLY A 43 29.90 -18.80 0.54
CA GLY A 43 29.03 -17.83 -0.12
C GLY A 43 29.06 -16.41 0.45
N GLY A 44 30.09 -16.03 1.22
CA GLY A 44 30.23 -14.68 1.78
C GLY A 44 29.48 -14.45 3.10
N TRP A 45 29.02 -15.52 3.75
CA TRP A 45 28.34 -15.44 5.04
C TRP A 45 29.31 -15.39 6.22
N PHE A 46 28.93 -14.65 7.26
CA PHE A 46 29.63 -14.59 8.54
C PHE A 46 28.68 -14.97 9.67
N GLU A 47 29.17 -15.73 10.66
CA GLU A 47 28.35 -16.22 11.77
C GLU A 47 29.06 -16.13 13.13
N ALA A 48 28.33 -15.73 14.18
CA ALA A 48 28.81 -15.80 15.56
C ALA A 48 27.70 -16.24 16.52
N ASP A 49 28.04 -17.10 17.48
CA ASP A 49 27.19 -17.40 18.63
C ASP A 49 27.63 -16.50 19.79
N ALA A 50 26.69 -15.79 20.41
CA ALA A 50 26.95 -14.98 21.60
C ALA A 50 25.79 -15.06 22.59
N THR A 51 26.08 -14.89 23.88
CA THR A 51 25.04 -14.71 24.91
C THR A 51 24.49 -13.31 24.79
N ALA A 52 23.40 -13.17 24.06
CA ALA A 52 22.74 -11.89 23.78
C ALA A 52 21.21 -12.10 23.84
N PRO A 53 20.60 -12.04 25.05
CA PRO A 53 19.15 -12.20 25.19
C PRO A 53 18.39 -11.07 24.49
N ALA A 54 17.08 -11.23 24.35
CA ALA A 54 16.20 -10.17 23.83
C ALA A 54 16.41 -8.84 24.59
N GLY A 55 16.39 -7.72 23.85
CA GLY A 55 16.74 -6.39 24.34
C GLY A 55 18.23 -6.05 24.23
N THR A 56 19.10 -7.01 23.91
CA THR A 56 20.53 -6.74 23.71
C THR A 56 20.75 -5.91 22.45
N ARG A 57 21.49 -4.80 22.58
CA ARG A 57 21.90 -3.95 21.46
C ARG A 57 23.16 -4.49 20.78
N TYR A 58 23.16 -4.56 19.47
CA TYR A 58 24.28 -5.05 18.66
C TYR A 58 24.40 -4.32 17.33
N ARG A 59 25.57 -4.46 16.69
CA ARG A 59 25.86 -4.00 15.33
C ARG A 59 27.04 -4.76 14.74
N PHE A 60 27.30 -4.60 13.45
CA PHE A 60 28.43 -5.25 12.78
C PHE A 60 29.52 -4.23 12.44
N ARG A 61 30.76 -4.52 12.85
CA ARG A 61 31.94 -3.76 12.44
C ARG A 61 32.62 -4.46 11.27
N LEU A 62 32.77 -3.70 10.18
CA LEU A 62 33.30 -4.19 8.90
C LEU A 62 34.75 -3.75 8.66
N ASP A 63 35.14 -2.61 9.24
CA ASP A 63 36.53 -2.12 9.29
C ASP A 63 36.70 -1.15 10.49
N ALA A 64 37.83 -0.44 10.55
CA ALA A 64 38.12 0.45 11.67
C ALA A 64 37.10 1.59 11.82
N ASP A 65 36.58 2.08 10.69
CA ASP A 65 35.77 3.31 10.63
C ASP A 65 34.30 3.04 10.28
N LEU A 66 33.95 1.80 9.89
CA LEU A 66 32.61 1.41 9.50
C LEU A 66 32.01 0.35 10.43
N ALA A 67 31.04 0.80 11.24
CA ALA A 67 30.10 -0.07 11.95
C ALA A 67 28.68 0.23 11.46
N VAL A 68 27.92 -0.84 11.21
CA VAL A 68 26.61 -0.77 10.54
C VAL A 68 25.56 -1.54 11.34
N PRO A 69 24.29 -1.11 11.32
CA PRO A 69 23.19 -1.91 11.85
C PRO A 69 23.04 -3.22 11.06
N ASP A 70 22.26 -4.15 11.60
CA ASP A 70 21.82 -5.33 10.86
C ASP A 70 20.82 -4.92 9.76
N PRO A 71 21.05 -5.23 8.47
CA PRO A 71 20.07 -4.97 7.41
C PRO A 71 18.76 -5.74 7.64
N ALA A 72 18.77 -6.83 8.40
CA ALA A 72 17.61 -7.60 8.82
C ALA A 72 17.25 -7.35 10.29
N SER A 73 17.60 -6.17 10.82
CA SER A 73 17.20 -5.73 12.16
C SER A 73 15.69 -5.78 12.31
N ARG A 74 15.23 -6.32 13.43
CA ARG A 74 13.81 -6.38 13.79
C ARG A 74 13.36 -5.22 14.69
N LEU A 75 14.32 -4.46 15.21
CA LEU A 75 14.11 -3.31 16.08
C LEU A 75 15.40 -2.49 16.11
N GLN A 76 15.29 -1.19 15.88
CA GLN A 76 16.40 -0.24 16.03
C GLN A 76 16.35 0.46 17.39
N SER A 77 17.51 0.95 17.81
CA SER A 77 17.70 1.85 18.93
C SER A 77 18.62 2.98 18.49
N GLY A 78 18.02 4.15 18.23
CA GLY A 78 18.73 5.34 17.78
C GLY A 78 18.75 5.51 16.25
N GLY A 79 17.66 5.16 15.58
CA GLY A 79 17.45 5.36 14.15
C GLY A 79 18.14 4.34 13.26
N VAL A 80 18.09 4.59 11.96
CA VAL A 80 18.65 3.71 10.92
C VAL A 80 20.17 3.61 10.93
N HIS A 81 20.88 4.49 11.64
CA HIS A 81 22.34 4.39 11.88
C HIS A 81 22.68 3.82 13.26
N GLY A 82 21.68 3.61 14.10
CA GLY A 82 21.81 3.21 15.48
C GLY A 82 22.12 1.73 15.67
N TRP A 83 21.89 1.27 16.89
CA TRP A 83 22.08 -0.14 17.24
C TRP A 83 20.85 -0.94 16.84
N SER A 84 21.07 -2.14 16.30
CA SER A 84 20.01 -3.13 16.19
C SER A 84 19.77 -3.78 17.55
N VAL A 85 18.55 -4.27 17.79
CA VAL A 85 18.15 -4.89 19.06
C VAL A 85 17.72 -6.32 18.81
N VAL A 86 18.23 -7.26 19.60
CA VAL A 86 17.78 -8.65 19.56
C VAL A 86 16.32 -8.71 20.01
N VAL A 87 15.46 -9.31 19.20
CA VAL A 87 14.05 -9.58 19.56
C VAL A 87 13.80 -11.09 19.67
N PRO A 88 12.83 -11.54 20.47
CA PRO A 88 12.44 -12.96 20.50
C PRO A 88 11.88 -13.41 19.14
N THR A 89 12.19 -14.65 18.73
CA THR A 89 11.65 -15.29 17.53
C THR A 89 10.97 -16.64 17.88
N PRO A 90 9.69 -16.87 17.53
CA PRO A 90 8.77 -15.90 16.92
C PRO A 90 8.53 -14.72 17.88
N PHE A 91 8.10 -13.58 17.34
CA PHE A 91 7.72 -12.46 18.18
C PHE A 91 6.57 -12.89 19.08
N VAL A 92 6.82 -13.05 20.39
CA VAL A 92 5.80 -13.36 21.38
C VAL A 92 5.54 -12.10 22.19
N PRO A 93 4.29 -11.57 22.26
CA PRO A 93 3.94 -10.44 23.10
C PRO A 93 3.97 -10.84 24.58
N SER A 94 5.15 -11.01 25.16
CA SER A 94 5.38 -11.11 26.61
C SER A 94 6.88 -11.21 26.88
N ALA A 95 7.44 -10.17 27.49
CA ALA A 95 8.32 -10.25 28.68
C ALA A 95 9.28 -9.05 28.86
N VAL A 96 9.44 -8.14 27.89
CA VAL A 96 10.53 -7.14 27.97
C VAL A 96 10.13 -5.80 28.63
N GLU A 97 8.84 -5.47 28.77
CA GLU A 97 8.44 -4.18 29.38
C GLU A 97 7.29 -4.26 30.41
N ALA A 98 6.98 -5.44 30.96
CA ALA A 98 6.00 -5.58 32.05
C ALA A 98 6.56 -5.21 33.45
N GLN A 99 7.42 -4.19 33.54
CA GLN A 99 7.94 -3.65 34.80
C GLN A 99 7.81 -2.11 34.88
N SER A 100 6.66 -1.59 34.48
CA SER A 100 6.08 -0.42 35.14
C SER A 100 4.58 -0.36 34.86
N ASP A 101 3.79 -0.71 35.88
CA ASP A 101 2.34 -0.52 36.01
C ASP A 101 1.42 -1.19 34.98
N ALA A 102 1.15 -2.48 35.19
CA ALA A 102 -0.07 -3.11 34.67
C ALA A 102 -0.62 -4.14 35.68
N SER A 103 -1.50 -3.69 36.57
CA SER A 103 -2.57 -4.57 37.07
C SER A 103 -3.73 -4.51 36.07
N SER A 104 -4.12 -5.69 35.57
CA SER A 104 -5.33 -5.99 34.78
C SER A 104 -5.32 -5.69 33.29
N ILE A 105 -4.66 -6.55 32.50
CA ILE A 105 -5.24 -7.04 31.23
C ILE A 105 -4.98 -8.55 31.18
N SER A 106 -6.04 -9.34 31.31
CA SER A 106 -6.03 -10.75 30.91
C SER A 106 -6.38 -10.83 29.43
N PRO A 107 -5.84 -11.79 28.66
CA PRO A 107 -6.28 -12.02 27.30
C PRO A 107 -7.74 -12.50 27.34
N SER A 108 -8.66 -11.60 27.02
CA SER A 108 -10.09 -11.91 26.96
C SER A 108 -10.45 -12.33 25.55
N THR A 109 -10.51 -13.63 25.33
CA THR A 109 -11.29 -14.23 24.25
C THR A 109 -12.79 -14.05 24.51
N SER A 110 -13.53 -13.50 23.53
CA SER A 110 -15.00 -13.31 23.45
C SER A 110 -15.54 -12.12 24.28
N LEU A 111 -16.47 -11.25 23.85
CA LEU A 111 -17.37 -11.05 22.69
C LEU A 111 -17.71 -9.53 22.68
N GLY A 112 -18.05 -8.86 21.57
CA GLY A 112 -19.23 -9.13 20.76
C GLY A 112 -19.09 -8.63 19.31
N THR A 113 -19.55 -9.49 18.41
CA THR A 113 -19.30 -9.45 16.97
C THR A 113 -20.59 -9.14 16.22
N ASN A 114 -20.56 -8.12 15.38
CA ASN A 114 -21.39 -8.11 14.18
C ASN A 114 -20.73 -9.08 13.19
N GLY A 115 -21.15 -10.35 13.19
CA GLY A 115 -20.92 -11.28 12.08
C GLY A 115 -19.62 -12.10 12.03
N VAL A 116 -18.59 -11.84 12.85
CA VAL A 116 -17.37 -12.68 12.87
C VAL A 116 -17.59 -13.91 13.77
N GLY A 117 -17.37 -15.12 13.24
CA GLY A 117 -17.58 -16.38 13.96
C GLY A 117 -16.72 -16.50 15.24
N ALA A 118 -17.18 -17.29 16.21
CA ALA A 118 -16.56 -17.47 17.53
C ALA A 118 -15.21 -18.26 17.54
N GLY A 119 -14.47 -18.27 16.43
CA GLY A 119 -13.19 -18.96 16.26
C GLY A 119 -11.99 -18.00 16.22
N PRO A 120 -10.75 -18.52 16.09
CA PRO A 120 -9.57 -17.67 15.84
C PRO A 120 -9.72 -16.91 14.52
N TRP A 121 -9.18 -15.69 14.45
CA TRP A 121 -9.20 -14.86 13.23
C TRP A 121 -8.53 -15.60 12.06
N GLN A 122 -9.22 -15.64 10.92
CA GLN A 122 -8.78 -16.32 9.70
C GLN A 122 -8.59 -15.35 8.52
N GLY A 123 -8.76 -14.04 8.74
CA GLY A 123 -8.95 -13.08 7.65
C GLY A 123 -10.37 -13.11 7.09
N ARG A 124 -10.57 -12.41 5.98
CA ARG A 124 -11.82 -12.41 5.22
C ARG A 124 -11.58 -12.85 3.77
N PRO A 125 -12.59 -13.40 3.08
CA PRO A 125 -12.56 -13.55 1.63
C PRO A 125 -12.24 -12.22 0.94
N TRP A 126 -11.49 -12.27 -0.17
CA TRP A 126 -11.05 -11.07 -0.90
C TRP A 126 -12.23 -10.27 -1.45
N GLU A 127 -13.32 -10.95 -1.81
CA GLU A 127 -14.55 -10.35 -2.32
C GLU A 127 -15.21 -9.40 -1.31
N GLU A 128 -14.89 -9.51 -0.01
CA GLU A 128 -15.39 -8.61 1.03
C GLU A 128 -14.57 -7.33 1.17
N ALA A 129 -13.44 -7.19 0.47
CA ALA A 129 -12.52 -6.08 0.63
C ALA A 129 -13.14 -4.72 0.24
N VAL A 130 -13.02 -3.78 1.17
CA VAL A 130 -13.22 -2.34 1.02
C VAL A 130 -12.05 -1.72 1.77
N ILE A 131 -11.11 -1.18 1.01
CA ILE A 131 -9.79 -0.80 1.52
C ILE A 131 -9.80 0.67 1.93
N GLN A 132 -9.28 0.96 3.12
CA GLN A 132 -8.95 2.30 3.57
C GLN A 132 -7.42 2.40 3.69
N GLU A 133 -6.79 3.11 2.75
CA GLU A 133 -5.37 3.44 2.83
C GLU A 133 -5.13 4.52 3.89
N VAL A 134 -4.15 4.29 4.76
CA VAL A 134 -3.80 5.20 5.85
C VAL A 134 -2.30 5.40 6.00
N HIS A 135 -1.90 6.62 6.33
CA HIS A 135 -0.54 6.93 6.71
C HIS A 135 -0.40 6.94 8.25
N VAL A 136 0.40 6.03 8.79
CA VAL A 136 0.57 5.84 10.25
C VAL A 136 1.04 7.11 10.97
N GLY A 137 2.11 7.75 10.49
CA GLY A 137 2.65 8.96 11.10
C GLY A 137 1.64 10.12 11.18
N VAL A 138 0.98 10.45 10.06
CA VAL A 138 -0.04 11.51 9.97
C VAL A 138 -1.24 11.27 10.89
N LEU A 139 -1.62 10.00 11.13
CA LEU A 139 -2.68 9.66 12.07
C LEU A 139 -2.23 9.64 13.54
N GLY A 140 -0.94 9.84 13.83
CA GLY A 140 -0.41 9.92 15.18
C GLY A 140 0.22 8.61 15.68
N GLY A 141 0.81 7.82 14.78
CA GLY A 141 1.44 6.54 15.11
C GLY A 141 0.43 5.38 15.17
N TYR A 142 0.89 4.19 15.54
CA TYR A 142 0.04 2.99 15.57
C TYR A 142 -1.18 3.16 16.50
N ALA A 143 -1.02 3.87 17.62
CA ALA A 143 -2.11 4.18 18.54
C ALA A 143 -3.20 5.05 17.87
N GLY A 144 -2.80 6.06 17.11
CA GLY A 144 -3.74 6.93 16.40
C GLY A 144 -4.53 6.20 15.30
N VAL A 145 -3.88 5.26 14.59
CA VAL A 145 -4.59 4.36 13.66
C VAL A 145 -5.59 3.48 14.42
N ALA A 146 -5.18 2.90 15.55
CA ALA A 146 -6.04 2.03 16.37
C ALA A 146 -7.29 2.74 16.88
N GLU A 147 -7.21 4.04 17.20
CA GLU A 147 -8.34 4.87 17.61
C GLU A 147 -9.37 5.08 16.50
N ALA A 148 -8.96 5.06 15.22
CA ALA A 148 -9.84 5.25 14.07
C ALA A 148 -10.62 3.98 13.68
N LEU A 149 -10.07 2.78 13.98
CA LEU A 149 -10.62 1.49 13.54
C LEU A 149 -12.11 1.27 13.85
N PRO A 150 -12.64 1.58 15.05
CA PRO A 150 -14.04 1.32 15.35
C PRO A 150 -14.99 2.09 14.42
N ALA A 151 -14.67 3.36 14.13
CA ALA A 151 -15.48 4.21 13.27
C ALA A 151 -15.41 3.77 11.81
N LEU A 152 -14.24 3.33 11.34
CA LEU A 152 -14.05 2.79 9.99
C LEU A 152 -14.82 1.46 9.81
N ALA A 153 -14.75 0.57 10.79
CA ALA A 153 -15.51 -0.68 10.78
C ALA A 153 -17.03 -0.42 10.79
N GLU A 154 -17.51 0.53 11.61
CA GLU A 154 -18.93 0.93 11.64
C GLU A 154 -19.40 1.53 10.31
N LEU A 155 -18.53 2.28 9.63
CA LEU A 155 -18.83 2.84 8.31
C LEU A 155 -19.01 1.76 7.23
N GLY A 156 -18.34 0.62 7.38
CA GLY A 156 -18.36 -0.48 6.42
C GLY A 156 -17.02 -0.72 5.72
N ILE A 157 -15.92 -0.14 6.21
CA ILE A 157 -14.57 -0.55 5.79
C ILE A 157 -14.31 -1.97 6.31
N THR A 158 -13.61 -2.78 5.52
CA THR A 158 -13.27 -4.17 5.88
C THR A 158 -11.77 -4.46 5.80
N ALA A 159 -10.99 -3.55 5.24
CA ALA A 159 -9.53 -3.65 5.16
C ALA A 159 -8.87 -2.30 5.40
N ILE A 160 -7.81 -2.28 6.21
CA ILE A 160 -6.91 -1.14 6.35
C ILE A 160 -5.64 -1.47 5.56
N GLU A 161 -5.18 -0.55 4.71
CA GLU A 161 -3.88 -0.67 4.06
C GLU A 161 -2.94 0.38 4.67
N LEU A 162 -1.92 -0.09 5.39
CA LEU A 162 -0.89 0.80 5.92
C LEU A 162 0.10 1.12 4.82
N MET A 163 0.37 2.41 4.60
CA MET A 163 1.58 2.85 3.90
C MET A 163 2.84 2.28 4.57
N PRO A 164 4.01 2.22 3.89
CA PRO A 164 5.14 1.44 4.37
C PRO A 164 5.62 1.84 5.76
N VAL A 165 5.93 0.84 6.59
CA VAL A 165 6.38 1.03 7.98
C VAL A 165 7.84 0.66 8.20
N ALA A 166 8.57 0.28 7.15
CA ALA A 166 10.00 -0.03 7.22
C ALA A 166 10.79 1.18 7.75
N ALA A 167 11.78 0.94 8.61
CA ALA A 167 12.52 2.04 9.23
C ALA A 167 13.27 2.88 8.17
N PHE A 168 13.05 4.19 8.24
CA PHE A 168 13.63 5.23 7.40
C PHE A 168 14.36 6.28 8.27
N ALA A 169 15.16 7.14 7.65
CA ALA A 169 15.85 8.23 8.35
C ALA A 169 14.90 9.37 8.74
N GLY A 170 15.11 9.95 9.92
CA GLY A 170 14.26 11.01 10.46
C GLY A 170 12.98 10.50 11.13
N SER A 171 12.02 11.41 11.32
CA SER A 171 10.76 11.14 12.06
C SER A 171 9.50 11.27 11.22
N ARG A 172 9.61 11.74 9.97
CA ARG A 172 8.48 11.97 9.06
C ARG A 172 8.89 11.58 7.65
N ASN A 173 8.17 10.62 7.08
CA ASN A 173 8.33 10.14 5.73
C ASN A 173 7.05 9.40 5.35
N TRP A 174 6.72 9.33 4.05
CA TRP A 174 5.65 8.46 3.55
C TRP A 174 5.90 6.97 3.81
N GLY A 175 7.16 6.58 3.92
CA GLY A 175 7.61 5.20 4.18
C GLY A 175 8.45 4.62 3.05
N TYR A 176 8.40 5.21 1.85
CA TYR A 176 9.11 4.70 0.66
C TYR A 176 10.63 4.84 0.75
N ASP A 177 11.14 5.74 1.60
CA ASP A 177 12.58 5.84 1.91
C ASP A 177 13.05 4.82 2.98
N GLY A 178 12.33 3.72 3.15
CA GLY A 178 12.70 2.64 4.07
C GLY A 178 14.05 2.00 3.70
N VAL A 179 14.89 1.78 4.71
CA VAL A 179 16.23 1.18 4.54
C VAL A 179 16.46 -0.09 5.36
N LEU A 180 15.64 -0.32 6.38
CA LEU A 180 15.63 -1.57 7.16
C LEU A 180 14.23 -2.22 7.10
N PRO A 181 13.90 -2.92 6.00
CA PRO A 181 12.59 -3.56 5.78
C PRO A 181 12.07 -4.43 6.93
N PHE A 182 12.96 -4.98 7.75
CA PHE A 182 12.62 -5.87 8.86
C PHE A 182 12.25 -5.13 10.16
N ALA A 183 12.55 -3.84 10.27
CA ALA A 183 12.31 -3.05 11.46
C ALA A 183 11.15 -2.08 11.19
N PRO A 184 10.08 -2.09 12.02
CA PRO A 184 9.12 -1.00 12.03
C PRO A 184 9.81 0.32 12.40
N ALA A 185 9.42 1.42 11.76
CA ALA A 185 9.96 2.75 12.02
C ALA A 185 9.71 3.19 13.46
N GLU A 186 10.78 3.53 14.20
CA GLU A 186 10.69 4.01 15.60
C GLU A 186 9.78 5.25 15.74
N ALA A 187 9.67 6.05 14.68
CA ALA A 187 8.82 7.23 14.62
C ALA A 187 7.31 6.94 14.78
N TYR A 188 6.87 5.72 14.49
CA TYR A 188 5.45 5.33 14.54
C TYR A 188 5.06 4.62 15.82
N GLY A 189 6.03 4.08 16.56
CA GLY A 189 5.85 3.30 17.79
C GLY A 189 6.72 2.04 17.80
N SER A 190 6.56 1.22 18.82
CA SER A 190 7.33 -0.03 18.96
C SER A 190 6.78 -1.16 18.08
N PRO A 191 7.57 -2.22 17.83
CA PRO A 191 7.05 -3.47 17.25
C PRO A 191 5.83 -4.05 17.99
N HIS A 192 5.78 -3.87 19.31
CA HIS A 192 4.65 -4.30 20.13
C HIS A 192 3.40 -3.47 19.81
N ASP A 193 3.52 -2.16 19.63
CA ASP A 193 2.40 -1.28 19.28
C ASP A 193 1.84 -1.61 17.89
N LEU A 194 2.72 -1.93 16.93
CA LEU A 194 2.28 -2.40 15.62
C LEU A 194 1.50 -3.73 15.73
N ARG A 195 2.01 -4.69 16.51
CA ARG A 195 1.30 -5.94 16.73
C ARG A 195 -0.06 -5.72 17.42
N ALA A 196 -0.10 -4.84 18.41
CA ALA A 196 -1.34 -4.47 19.10
C ALA A 196 -2.34 -3.81 18.14
N LEU A 197 -1.88 -3.00 17.18
CA LEU A 197 -2.73 -2.43 16.13
C LEU A 197 -3.34 -3.54 15.24
N VAL A 198 -2.54 -4.51 14.81
CA VAL A 198 -3.02 -5.66 14.02
C VAL A 198 -4.08 -6.46 14.79
N ASP A 199 -3.78 -6.82 16.04
CA ASP A 199 -4.73 -7.56 16.90
C ASP A 199 -6.03 -6.75 17.09
N ARG A 200 -5.93 -5.42 17.25
CA ARG A 200 -7.08 -4.52 17.38
C ARG A 200 -7.92 -4.44 16.10
N ALA A 201 -7.30 -4.44 14.92
CA ALA A 201 -8.01 -4.51 13.65
C ALA A 201 -8.82 -5.81 13.55
N HIS A 202 -8.22 -6.94 13.92
CA HIS A 202 -8.89 -8.24 13.92
C HIS A 202 -10.06 -8.30 14.91
N GLU A 203 -9.94 -7.68 16.09
CA GLU A 203 -11.05 -7.54 17.05
C GLU A 203 -12.26 -6.80 16.46
N HIS A 204 -12.02 -5.85 15.56
CA HIS A 204 -13.06 -5.12 14.82
C HIS A 204 -13.48 -5.82 13.52
N GLY A 205 -12.94 -7.01 13.25
CA GLY A 205 -13.22 -7.75 12.03
C GLY A 205 -12.68 -7.08 10.77
N LEU A 206 -11.60 -6.29 10.89
CA LEU A 206 -10.92 -5.65 9.78
C LEU A 206 -9.70 -6.47 9.37
N MET A 207 -9.51 -6.67 8.07
CA MET A 207 -8.22 -7.05 7.52
C MET A 207 -7.23 -5.89 7.68
N ILE A 208 -5.95 -6.18 7.82
CA ILE A 208 -4.89 -5.19 7.75
C ILE A 208 -3.81 -5.65 6.78
N LEU A 209 -3.57 -4.85 5.74
CA LEU A 209 -2.56 -5.03 4.72
C LEU A 209 -1.39 -4.09 5.00
N LEU A 210 -0.20 -4.49 4.59
CA LEU A 210 1.00 -3.65 4.65
C LEU A 210 1.55 -3.40 3.24
N ASP A 211 1.80 -2.15 2.92
CA ASP A 211 2.60 -1.76 1.77
C ASP A 211 4.09 -2.07 2.01
N VAL A 212 4.70 -2.82 1.08
CA VAL A 212 6.09 -3.26 1.15
C VAL A 212 6.89 -2.83 -0.08
N VAL A 213 8.07 -2.27 0.17
CA VAL A 213 8.96 -1.72 -0.86
C VAL A 213 10.14 -2.65 -1.10
N TYR A 214 10.07 -3.42 -2.19
CA TYR A 214 11.10 -4.40 -2.58
C TYR A 214 11.86 -4.04 -3.87
N ASN A 215 11.55 -2.88 -4.46
CA ASN A 215 12.15 -2.42 -5.70
C ASN A 215 13.37 -1.50 -5.48
N HIS A 216 13.49 -0.85 -4.31
CA HIS A 216 14.62 0.01 -3.94
C HIS A 216 14.81 0.09 -2.41
N PHE A 217 15.79 0.87 -1.98
CA PHE A 217 15.98 1.30 -0.59
C PHE A 217 16.11 2.82 -0.56
N GLY A 218 15.68 3.44 0.54
CA GLY A 218 15.86 4.87 0.74
C GLY A 218 17.32 5.34 0.71
N PRO A 219 17.55 6.65 0.55
CA PRO A 219 18.87 7.21 0.31
C PRO A 219 19.78 7.30 1.55
N ASP A 220 19.22 7.15 2.77
CA ASP A 220 19.96 7.34 4.02
C ASP A 220 19.76 6.18 5.00
N GLY A 221 20.87 5.58 5.42
CA GLY A 221 20.91 4.43 6.34
C GLY A 221 20.97 3.04 5.70
N ASN A 222 20.95 2.94 4.37
CA ASN A 222 21.23 1.69 3.67
C ASN A 222 22.74 1.46 3.50
N TYR A 223 23.27 0.46 4.21
CA TYR A 223 24.70 0.12 4.16
C TYR A 223 25.03 -1.09 3.27
N LEU A 224 24.05 -1.77 2.67
CA LEU A 224 24.26 -3.02 1.93
C LEU A 224 25.32 -2.86 0.82
N GLY A 225 25.26 -1.75 0.08
CA GLY A 225 26.22 -1.47 -1.01
C GLY A 225 27.67 -1.31 -0.53
N ALA A 226 27.91 -1.11 0.77
CA ALA A 226 29.26 -1.00 1.30
C ALA A 226 29.95 -2.37 1.50
N TYR A 227 29.20 -3.47 1.67
CA TYR A 227 29.78 -4.79 2.02
C TYR A 227 29.20 -5.98 1.27
N ALA A 228 28.11 -5.75 0.55
CA ALA A 228 27.43 -6.69 -0.31
C ALA A 228 27.09 -5.98 -1.63
N GLY A 229 28.10 -5.61 -2.40
CA GLY A 229 27.92 -4.95 -3.70
C GLY A 229 27.04 -5.77 -4.65
N ASP A 230 27.17 -7.09 -4.60
CA ASP A 230 26.32 -8.05 -5.33
C ASP A 230 24.84 -8.08 -4.86
N PHE A 231 24.47 -7.32 -3.82
CA PHE A 231 23.05 -7.09 -3.46
C PHE A 231 22.33 -6.25 -4.51
N PHE A 232 23.08 -5.43 -5.26
CA PHE A 232 22.58 -4.58 -6.33
C PHE A 232 23.19 -4.98 -7.67
N HIS A 233 22.47 -4.75 -8.75
CA HIS A 233 23.03 -4.86 -10.09
C HIS A 233 24.02 -3.72 -10.34
N ALA A 234 25.26 -4.05 -10.72
CA ALA A 234 26.30 -3.06 -10.97
C ALA A 234 26.03 -2.16 -12.19
N ASP A 235 25.13 -2.56 -13.08
CA ASP A 235 24.86 -1.93 -14.38
C ASP A 235 23.41 -1.44 -14.53
N ARG A 236 22.61 -1.47 -13.46
CA ARG A 236 21.19 -1.09 -13.49
C ARG A 236 20.82 -0.22 -12.31
N ASP A 237 20.21 0.92 -12.62
CA ASP A 237 19.61 1.83 -11.65
C ASP A 237 18.09 1.87 -11.87
N THR A 238 17.34 2.09 -10.80
CA THR A 238 15.94 2.52 -10.79
C THR A 238 15.89 4.03 -10.63
N PRO A 239 14.72 4.68 -10.76
CA PRO A 239 14.58 6.11 -10.47
C PRO A 239 14.99 6.51 -9.04
N TRP A 240 15.06 5.54 -8.10
CA TRP A 240 15.26 5.78 -6.66
C TRP A 240 16.58 5.20 -6.10
N GLY A 241 17.37 4.48 -6.90
CA GLY A 241 18.65 3.92 -6.45
C GLY A 241 19.15 2.76 -7.31
N GLY A 242 20.20 2.06 -6.84
CA GLY A 242 20.70 0.86 -7.53
C GLY A 242 19.64 -0.24 -7.56
N ALA A 243 19.46 -0.90 -8.70
CA ALA A 243 18.44 -1.94 -8.84
C ALA A 243 18.81 -3.18 -8.02
N VAL A 244 17.86 -3.69 -7.24
CA VAL A 244 18.04 -4.84 -6.38
C VAL A 244 18.26 -6.13 -7.20
N ALA A 245 19.31 -6.89 -6.90
CA ALA A 245 19.68 -8.10 -7.63
C ALA A 245 18.92 -9.34 -7.13
N VAL A 246 17.59 -9.35 -7.27
CA VAL A 246 16.71 -10.46 -6.81
C VAL A 246 16.94 -11.79 -7.55
N ASP A 247 17.77 -11.83 -8.59
CA ASP A 247 18.27 -13.07 -9.20
C ASP A 247 19.31 -13.79 -8.31
N ARG A 248 19.92 -13.07 -7.36
CA ARG A 248 20.78 -13.67 -6.34
C ARG A 248 19.94 -14.38 -5.28
N PRO A 249 20.22 -15.66 -4.96
CA PRO A 249 19.44 -16.42 -3.98
C PRO A 249 19.35 -15.76 -2.60
N GLU A 250 20.44 -15.14 -2.14
CA GLU A 250 20.54 -14.46 -0.85
C GLU A 250 19.64 -13.22 -0.76
N VAL A 251 19.59 -12.45 -1.86
CA VAL A 251 18.76 -11.25 -2.00
C VAL A 251 17.28 -11.64 -2.15
N ALA A 252 16.97 -12.63 -2.98
CA ALA A 252 15.61 -13.17 -3.07
C ALA A 252 15.11 -13.67 -1.71
N ALA A 253 15.94 -14.40 -0.97
CA ALA A 253 15.59 -14.89 0.35
C ALA A 253 15.40 -13.76 1.37
N TYR A 254 16.18 -12.66 1.28
CA TYR A 254 16.01 -11.49 2.13
C TYR A 254 14.58 -10.93 2.05
N PHE A 255 14.05 -10.72 0.85
CA PHE A 255 12.71 -10.17 0.68
C PHE A 255 11.60 -11.18 0.96
N VAL A 256 11.78 -12.46 0.61
CA VAL A 256 10.77 -13.48 0.95
C VAL A 256 10.67 -13.67 2.46
N GLU A 257 11.80 -13.69 3.17
CA GLU A 257 11.80 -13.76 4.63
C GLU A 257 11.18 -12.51 5.28
N ASN A 258 11.32 -11.34 4.65
CA ASN A 258 10.64 -10.12 5.09
C ASN A 258 9.12 -10.22 4.95
N ALA A 259 8.64 -10.64 3.79
CA ALA A 259 7.21 -10.83 3.55
C ALA A 259 6.59 -11.84 4.53
N LEU A 260 7.28 -12.97 4.73
CA LEU A 260 6.86 -14.00 5.68
C LEU A 260 6.89 -13.51 7.13
N MET A 261 7.83 -12.64 7.52
CA MET A 261 7.80 -12.01 8.84
C MET A 261 6.51 -11.21 9.03
N TRP A 262 6.16 -10.33 8.10
CA TRP A 262 4.98 -9.47 8.27
C TRP A 262 3.72 -10.32 8.42
N ILE A 263 3.58 -11.37 7.62
CA ILE A 263 2.42 -12.26 7.68
C ILE A 263 2.44 -13.12 8.95
N ALA A 264 3.55 -13.80 9.26
CA ALA A 264 3.59 -14.81 10.32
C ALA A 264 3.85 -14.23 11.71
N ASP A 265 4.73 -13.24 11.84
CA ASP A 265 5.12 -12.67 13.14
C ASP A 265 4.20 -11.52 13.56
N TYR A 266 3.73 -10.69 12.61
CA TYR A 266 2.83 -9.56 12.90
C TYR A 266 1.35 -9.88 12.67
N GLY A 267 1.03 -10.85 11.83
CA GLY A 267 -0.34 -11.30 11.60
C GLY A 267 -1.09 -10.56 10.48
N PHE A 268 -0.38 -9.77 9.64
CA PHE A 268 -0.98 -9.06 8.52
C PHE A 268 -1.80 -10.00 7.62
N ASP A 269 -2.94 -9.50 7.14
CA ASP A 269 -3.88 -10.19 6.25
C ASP A 269 -3.50 -10.07 4.78
N GLY A 270 -2.42 -9.36 4.45
CA GLY A 270 -1.98 -9.19 3.10
C GLY A 270 -0.84 -8.20 2.96
N LEU A 271 -0.27 -8.15 1.76
CA LEU A 271 0.81 -7.25 1.39
C LEU A 271 0.46 -6.56 0.07
N ARG A 272 0.64 -5.24 0.01
CA ARG A 272 0.66 -4.47 -1.24
C ARG A 272 2.11 -4.27 -1.65
N PHE A 273 2.47 -4.65 -2.87
CA PHE A 273 3.85 -4.63 -3.35
C PHE A 273 4.06 -3.40 -4.22
N ASP A 274 4.92 -2.50 -3.72
CA ASP A 274 5.26 -1.25 -4.37
C ASP A 274 6.06 -1.44 -5.66
N ALA A 275 5.66 -0.69 -6.68
CA ALA A 275 6.31 -0.47 -7.96
C ALA A 275 7.00 -1.73 -8.52
N VAL A 276 6.28 -2.86 -8.63
CA VAL A 276 6.91 -4.14 -8.99
C VAL A 276 7.51 -4.15 -10.39
N HIS A 277 7.08 -3.22 -11.26
CA HIS A 277 7.66 -2.98 -12.56
C HIS A 277 9.14 -2.55 -12.46
N ALA A 278 9.55 -1.86 -11.39
CA ALA A 278 10.93 -1.45 -11.14
C ALA A 278 11.82 -2.58 -10.59
N ILE A 279 11.24 -3.67 -10.06
CA ILE A 279 12.01 -4.88 -9.69
C ILE A 279 12.58 -5.55 -10.96
N GLY A 280 11.86 -5.48 -12.08
CA GLY A 280 12.33 -5.98 -13.37
C GLY A 280 12.55 -7.51 -13.44
N ASN A 281 11.94 -8.27 -12.53
CA ASN A 281 12.06 -9.73 -12.48
C ASN A 281 10.73 -10.41 -12.10
N THR A 282 9.96 -10.81 -13.11
CA THR A 282 8.65 -11.46 -12.91
C THR A 282 8.78 -12.86 -12.28
N ALA A 283 9.85 -13.60 -12.56
CA ALA A 283 10.09 -14.91 -11.95
C ALA A 283 10.29 -14.81 -10.43
N PHE A 284 10.86 -13.71 -9.93
CA PHE A 284 10.95 -13.43 -8.51
C PHE A 284 9.56 -13.16 -7.89
N LEU A 285 8.69 -12.41 -8.58
CA LEU A 285 7.32 -12.18 -8.11
C LEU A 285 6.51 -13.49 -8.02
N ASP A 286 6.65 -14.36 -9.02
CA ASP A 286 6.02 -15.69 -9.04
C ASP A 286 6.49 -16.54 -7.87
N ARG A 287 7.80 -16.52 -7.63
CA ARG A 287 8.43 -17.21 -6.50
C ARG A 287 7.94 -16.64 -5.17
N MET A 288 7.86 -15.31 -5.04
CA MET A 288 7.37 -14.62 -3.84
C MET A 288 5.95 -15.08 -3.49
N ALA A 289 5.04 -14.99 -4.46
CA ALA A 289 3.66 -15.44 -4.28
C ALA A 289 3.62 -16.93 -3.89
N ALA A 290 4.29 -17.80 -4.65
CA ALA A 290 4.30 -19.23 -4.37
C ALA A 290 4.86 -19.58 -2.98
N GLU A 291 5.95 -18.93 -2.55
CA GLU A 291 6.52 -19.14 -1.23
C GLU A 291 5.59 -18.64 -0.12
N ILE A 292 4.95 -17.49 -0.26
CA ILE A 292 3.95 -17.01 0.71
C ILE A 292 2.79 -18.00 0.81
N ARG A 293 2.18 -18.40 -0.32
CA ARG A 293 1.05 -19.35 -0.35
C ARG A 293 1.41 -20.68 0.30
N ALA A 294 2.64 -21.16 0.13
CA ALA A 294 3.11 -22.40 0.74
C ALA A 294 3.31 -22.33 2.27
N HIS A 295 3.49 -21.13 2.84
CA HIS A 295 3.69 -20.91 4.27
C HIS A 295 2.41 -20.50 5.01
N VAL A 296 1.40 -20.02 4.30
CA VAL A 296 0.10 -19.64 4.86
C VAL A 296 -0.77 -20.89 5.04
N ALA A 297 -1.41 -21.02 6.21
CA ALA A 297 -2.33 -22.12 6.47
C ALA A 297 -3.55 -22.06 5.52
N PRO A 298 -4.06 -23.18 4.98
CA PRO A 298 -5.15 -23.16 4.00
C PRO A 298 -6.43 -22.43 4.44
N GLU A 299 -6.70 -22.40 5.73
CA GLU A 299 -7.84 -21.71 6.34
C GLU A 299 -7.62 -20.20 6.57
N ARG A 300 -6.37 -19.72 6.41
CA ARG A 300 -6.00 -18.32 6.61
C ARG A 300 -6.03 -17.60 5.27
N HIS A 301 -6.90 -16.61 5.14
CA HIS A 301 -6.88 -15.70 4.00
C HIS A 301 -5.70 -14.75 4.12
N VAL A 302 -4.85 -14.69 3.09
CA VAL A 302 -3.79 -13.67 2.94
C VAL A 302 -3.91 -13.12 1.53
N HIS A 303 -3.89 -11.80 1.38
CA HIS A 303 -4.13 -11.14 0.09
C HIS A 303 -2.87 -10.43 -0.42
N LEU A 304 -2.47 -10.70 -1.65
CA LEU A 304 -1.29 -10.12 -2.29
C LEU A 304 -1.75 -9.17 -3.39
N VAL A 305 -1.42 -7.90 -3.25
CA VAL A 305 -1.85 -6.82 -4.15
C VAL A 305 -0.65 -6.20 -4.84
N LEU A 306 -0.71 -6.00 -6.15
CA LEU A 306 0.38 -5.40 -6.90
C LEU A 306 0.11 -3.92 -7.18
N GLU A 307 1.13 -3.07 -7.04
CA GLU A 307 1.25 -1.86 -7.83
C GLU A 307 2.15 -2.13 -9.04
N ASN A 308 1.58 -2.06 -10.24
CA ASN A 308 2.29 -2.42 -11.46
C ASN A 308 1.85 -1.58 -12.66
N GLU A 309 2.70 -0.64 -13.07
CA GLU A 309 2.46 0.18 -14.24
C GLU A 309 2.38 -0.61 -15.56
N SER A 310 2.87 -1.85 -15.60
CA SER A 310 2.95 -2.62 -16.85
C SER A 310 1.61 -3.22 -17.31
N ASN A 311 0.55 -3.21 -16.48
CA ASN A 311 -0.72 -3.89 -16.74
C ASN A 311 -0.53 -5.38 -17.15
N ASP A 312 0.26 -6.11 -16.36
CA ASP A 312 0.53 -7.53 -16.58
C ASP A 312 -0.58 -8.41 -15.96
N ALA A 313 -1.56 -8.76 -16.79
CA ALA A 313 -2.68 -9.61 -16.38
C ALA A 313 -2.25 -11.04 -16.04
N ALA A 314 -1.09 -11.52 -16.52
CA ALA A 314 -0.68 -12.91 -16.35
C ALA A 314 -0.26 -13.27 -14.93
N ARG A 315 -0.08 -12.29 -14.03
CA ARG A 315 0.28 -12.49 -12.62
C ARG A 315 -0.93 -12.52 -11.68
N LEU A 316 -2.11 -12.18 -12.19
CA LEU A 316 -3.34 -12.07 -11.40
C LEU A 316 -4.13 -13.39 -11.42
N GLY A 317 -4.62 -13.82 -10.25
CA GLY A 317 -5.43 -15.02 -10.07
C GLY A 317 -4.98 -15.89 -8.89
N ASP A 318 -5.70 -17.00 -8.68
CA ASP A 318 -5.64 -17.82 -7.45
C ASP A 318 -4.22 -18.32 -7.06
N ASP A 319 -3.38 -18.65 -8.05
CA ASP A 319 -2.02 -19.16 -7.82
C ASP A 319 -0.95 -18.05 -7.75
N GLY A 320 -1.34 -16.78 -7.98
CA GLY A 320 -0.46 -15.62 -8.02
C GLY A 320 -0.89 -14.53 -7.03
N PHE A 321 -1.02 -13.31 -7.56
CA PHE A 321 -1.49 -12.15 -6.82
C PHE A 321 -3.01 -12.03 -6.95
N ASP A 322 -3.69 -11.70 -5.85
CA ASP A 322 -5.16 -11.63 -5.80
C ASP A 322 -5.69 -10.45 -6.63
N ALA A 323 -4.94 -9.34 -6.67
CA ALA A 323 -5.33 -8.14 -7.37
C ALA A 323 -4.15 -7.22 -7.74
N GLN A 324 -4.44 -6.24 -8.59
CA GLN A 324 -3.56 -5.12 -8.89
C GLN A 324 -4.31 -3.80 -8.67
N TRP A 325 -3.62 -2.78 -8.16
CA TRP A 325 -4.04 -1.40 -8.32
C TRP A 325 -4.24 -1.07 -9.81
N ASN A 326 -5.41 -0.52 -10.12
CA ASN A 326 -5.83 -0.19 -11.48
C ASN A 326 -5.86 1.33 -11.68
N ASP A 327 -4.69 1.94 -11.81
CA ASP A 327 -4.54 3.38 -12.07
C ASP A 327 -5.27 3.84 -13.35
N ASP A 328 -5.56 2.94 -14.29
CA ASP A 328 -6.36 3.26 -15.48
C ASP A 328 -7.78 3.71 -15.09
N PHE A 329 -8.37 3.11 -14.03
CA PHE A 329 -9.66 3.52 -13.48
C PHE A 329 -9.59 4.95 -12.90
N HIS A 330 -8.56 5.22 -12.10
CA HIS A 330 -8.31 6.54 -11.54
C HIS A 330 -8.11 7.58 -12.65
N ASN A 331 -7.16 7.33 -13.56
CA ASN A 331 -6.69 8.31 -14.53
C ASN A 331 -7.81 8.72 -15.50
N VAL A 332 -8.61 7.78 -15.97
CA VAL A 332 -9.73 8.10 -16.87
C VAL A 332 -10.82 8.91 -16.16
N LEU A 333 -11.12 8.59 -14.89
CA LEU A 333 -12.11 9.35 -14.12
C LEU A 333 -11.58 10.72 -13.73
N HIS A 334 -10.30 10.85 -13.39
CA HIS A 334 -9.67 12.14 -13.12
C HIS A 334 -9.80 13.07 -14.32
N VAL A 335 -9.43 12.60 -15.52
CA VAL A 335 -9.60 13.38 -16.75
C VAL A 335 -11.05 13.78 -16.99
N LEU A 336 -12.01 12.86 -16.78
CA LEU A 336 -13.44 13.19 -16.94
C LEU A 336 -13.89 14.25 -15.93
N LEU A 337 -13.44 14.17 -14.68
CA LEU A 337 -13.88 15.03 -13.60
C LEU A 337 -13.22 16.42 -13.65
N THR A 338 -11.91 16.50 -13.89
CA THR A 338 -11.13 17.75 -13.81
C THR A 338 -10.88 18.38 -15.18
N GLY A 339 -10.84 17.58 -16.24
CA GLY A 339 -10.40 18.01 -17.57
C GLY A 339 -8.89 18.18 -17.71
N GLU A 340 -8.10 17.82 -16.69
CA GLU A 340 -6.63 17.88 -16.73
C GLU A 340 -6.08 16.89 -17.78
N ARG A 341 -4.97 17.27 -18.43
CA ARG A 341 -4.35 16.51 -19.54
C ARG A 341 -2.82 16.48 -19.47
N GLU A 342 -2.24 16.90 -18.35
CA GLU A 342 -0.80 17.00 -18.15
C GLU A 342 -0.22 15.66 -17.66
N GLY A 343 1.08 15.43 -17.88
CA GLY A 343 1.75 14.19 -17.47
C GLY A 343 1.09 12.93 -18.07
N TYR A 344 0.92 11.89 -17.25
CA TYR A 344 0.31 10.63 -17.67
C TYR A 344 -1.20 10.76 -17.98
N TYR A 345 -1.89 11.82 -17.56
CA TYR A 345 -3.30 12.04 -17.91
C TYR A 345 -3.50 12.30 -19.41
N ALA A 346 -2.47 12.77 -20.12
CA ALA A 346 -2.51 12.94 -21.58
C ALA A 346 -2.92 11.63 -22.29
N ASP A 347 -2.46 10.49 -21.77
CA ASP A 347 -2.78 9.18 -22.33
C ASP A 347 -4.25 8.79 -22.12
N PHE A 348 -5.01 9.50 -21.29
CA PHE A 348 -6.45 9.24 -21.06
C PHE A 348 -7.35 10.33 -21.65
N ALA A 349 -6.77 11.40 -22.18
CA ALA A 349 -7.47 12.61 -22.65
C ALA A 349 -8.14 12.49 -24.03
N GLU A 350 -7.73 11.53 -24.85
CA GLU A 350 -8.37 11.19 -26.13
C GLU A 350 -9.25 9.95 -25.98
N GLY A 351 -10.47 9.95 -26.52
CA GLY A 351 -11.39 8.82 -26.40
C GLY A 351 -11.73 8.46 -24.95
N THR A 352 -11.80 9.46 -24.06
CA THR A 352 -11.90 9.25 -22.61
C THR A 352 -13.15 8.47 -22.21
N THR A 353 -14.27 8.67 -22.91
CA THR A 353 -15.52 7.94 -22.61
C THR A 353 -15.43 6.48 -23.01
N GLU A 354 -14.84 6.20 -24.17
CA GLU A 354 -14.57 4.83 -24.66
C GLU A 354 -13.59 4.11 -23.72
N LYS A 355 -12.58 4.84 -23.22
CA LYS A 355 -11.63 4.35 -22.22
C LYS A 355 -12.32 4.00 -20.90
N LEU A 356 -13.25 4.82 -20.42
CA LEU A 356 -14.04 4.48 -19.22
C LEU A 356 -14.88 3.23 -19.46
N ALA A 357 -15.54 3.11 -20.61
CA ALA A 357 -16.29 1.90 -20.98
C ALA A 357 -15.37 0.67 -20.98
N ARG A 358 -14.19 0.76 -21.60
CA ARG A 358 -13.22 -0.35 -21.59
C ARG A 358 -12.76 -0.70 -20.18
N CYS A 359 -12.43 0.29 -19.35
CA CYS A 359 -12.01 0.06 -17.96
C CYS A 359 -13.07 -0.72 -17.17
N LEU A 360 -14.34 -0.33 -17.30
CA LEU A 360 -15.44 -1.01 -16.60
C LEU A 360 -15.74 -2.41 -17.17
N GLY A 361 -15.58 -2.60 -18.48
CA GLY A 361 -15.86 -3.86 -19.16
C GLY A 361 -14.71 -4.87 -19.14
N GLU A 362 -13.46 -4.43 -19.01
CA GLU A 362 -12.27 -5.27 -19.24
C GLU A 362 -11.18 -5.12 -18.16
N GLY A 363 -11.34 -4.20 -17.20
CA GLY A 363 -10.34 -3.91 -16.18
C GLY A 363 -9.32 -2.86 -16.65
N PHE A 364 -8.26 -3.28 -17.34
CA PHE A 364 -7.25 -2.37 -17.86
C PHE A 364 -7.72 -1.63 -19.12
N ILE A 365 -7.34 -0.36 -19.26
CA ILE A 365 -7.54 0.41 -20.50
C ILE A 365 -6.47 0.04 -21.52
N TYR A 366 -5.22 -0.05 -21.05
CA TYR A 366 -4.08 -0.40 -21.89
C TYR A 366 -3.78 -1.90 -21.76
N GLN A 367 -3.87 -2.60 -22.89
CA GLN A 367 -3.75 -4.06 -23.01
C GLN A 367 -2.84 -4.47 -24.19
N GLY A 368 -1.94 -3.58 -24.58
CA GLY A 368 -0.95 -3.75 -25.66
C GLY A 368 -0.81 -2.51 -26.57
N GLU A 369 -1.68 -1.51 -26.40
CA GLU A 369 -1.63 -0.26 -27.15
C GLU A 369 -0.42 0.60 -26.75
N GLY A 370 0.07 1.41 -27.70
CA GLY A 370 1.17 2.34 -27.47
C GLY A 370 0.73 3.56 -26.65
N MET A 371 1.52 3.92 -25.65
CA MET A 371 1.29 5.11 -24.80
C MET A 371 1.94 6.35 -25.43
N PRO A 372 1.17 7.39 -25.82
CA PRO A 372 1.72 8.64 -26.35
C PRO A 372 2.81 9.27 -25.46
N HIS A 373 2.63 9.32 -24.15
CA HIS A 373 3.60 9.87 -23.20
C HIS A 373 4.92 9.08 -23.13
N GLN A 374 4.92 7.81 -23.56
CA GLN A 374 6.11 6.93 -23.58
C GLN A 374 6.58 6.61 -25.01
N ASP A 375 6.53 7.59 -25.92
CA ASP A 375 6.96 7.44 -27.32
C ASP A 375 6.29 6.28 -28.08
N GLY A 376 5.04 5.95 -27.70
CA GLY A 376 4.26 4.87 -28.30
C GLY A 376 4.67 3.47 -27.87
N ARG A 377 5.45 3.32 -26.77
CA ARG A 377 5.77 2.01 -26.21
C ARG A 377 4.49 1.26 -25.81
N PRO A 378 4.34 -0.03 -26.18
CA PRO A 378 3.16 -0.81 -25.81
C PRO A 378 3.10 -1.01 -24.29
N ARG A 379 1.91 -0.88 -23.73
CA ARG A 379 1.62 -1.12 -22.31
C ARG A 379 0.48 -2.12 -22.16
N GLY A 380 0.66 -3.08 -21.25
CA GLY A 380 -0.39 -4.01 -20.86
C GLY A 380 -0.55 -5.26 -21.69
N THR A 381 -1.39 -6.15 -21.16
CA THR A 381 -1.81 -7.42 -21.77
C THR A 381 -3.33 -7.59 -21.63
N PRO A 382 -3.98 -8.41 -22.47
CA PRO A 382 -5.43 -8.58 -22.42
C PRO A 382 -5.94 -9.04 -21.05
N SER A 383 -6.92 -8.32 -20.47
CA SER A 383 -7.36 -8.50 -19.09
C SER A 383 -8.83 -8.90 -18.91
N ALA A 384 -9.64 -8.89 -19.98
CA ALA A 384 -11.08 -9.18 -19.93
C ALA A 384 -11.45 -10.59 -19.41
N HIS A 385 -10.48 -11.49 -19.30
CA HIS A 385 -10.67 -12.85 -18.76
C HIS A 385 -10.57 -12.91 -17.23
N LEU A 386 -10.07 -11.85 -16.60
CA LEU A 386 -9.92 -11.76 -15.15
C LEU A 386 -11.26 -11.39 -14.48
N PRO A 387 -11.51 -11.87 -13.25
CA PRO A 387 -12.67 -11.43 -12.50
C PRO A 387 -12.54 -9.93 -12.15
N PRO A 388 -13.65 -9.19 -11.99
CA PRO A 388 -13.60 -7.78 -11.58
C PRO A 388 -12.85 -7.55 -10.26
N THR A 389 -12.84 -8.54 -9.37
CA THR A 389 -12.14 -8.49 -8.08
C THR A 389 -10.62 -8.53 -8.20
N ALA A 390 -10.06 -8.79 -9.39
CA ALA A 390 -8.62 -8.71 -9.65
C ALA A 390 -8.12 -7.26 -9.80
N PHE A 391 -9.02 -6.27 -9.78
CA PHE A 391 -8.69 -4.85 -9.92
C PHE A 391 -9.09 -4.09 -8.66
N VAL A 392 -8.12 -3.41 -8.05
CA VAL A 392 -8.36 -2.43 -6.99
C VAL A 392 -8.56 -1.07 -7.66
N ALA A 393 -9.77 -0.54 -7.54
CA ALA A 393 -10.19 0.74 -8.10
C ALA A 393 -10.14 1.82 -7.02
N PHE A 394 -9.74 3.03 -7.39
CA PHE A 394 -9.71 4.18 -6.49
C PHE A 394 -9.93 5.48 -7.25
N LEU A 395 -10.48 6.47 -6.55
CA LEU A 395 -10.50 7.86 -7.01
C LEU A 395 -9.31 8.65 -6.46
N GLN A 396 -8.77 8.22 -5.32
CA GLN A 396 -7.65 8.86 -4.63
C GLN A 396 -6.87 7.79 -3.85
N ASN A 397 -5.56 7.96 -3.80
CA ASN A 397 -4.62 7.27 -2.93
C ASN A 397 -3.51 8.28 -2.56
N HIS A 398 -2.48 7.83 -1.84
CA HIS A 398 -1.36 8.68 -1.45
C HIS A 398 -0.63 9.34 -2.64
N ASP A 399 -0.42 8.62 -3.75
CA ASP A 399 0.28 9.11 -4.94
C ASP A 399 -0.57 10.10 -5.72
N GLN A 400 -1.82 9.74 -6.01
CA GLN A 400 -2.71 10.54 -6.85
C GLN A 400 -3.03 11.91 -6.21
N ILE A 401 -2.95 12.00 -4.88
CA ILE A 401 -3.01 13.28 -4.15
C ILE A 401 -1.60 13.87 -4.02
N GLY A 402 -0.68 13.12 -3.44
CA GLY A 402 0.61 13.62 -2.96
C GLY A 402 1.65 13.91 -4.03
N ASN A 403 1.52 13.29 -5.22
CA ASN A 403 2.32 13.60 -6.40
C ASN A 403 1.87 14.87 -7.12
N ARG A 404 0.82 15.53 -6.63
CA ARG A 404 0.48 16.89 -7.06
C ARG A 404 1.35 17.88 -6.28
N ALA A 405 1.80 18.93 -6.96
CA ALA A 405 2.66 19.97 -6.37
C ALA A 405 2.08 20.58 -5.07
N LEU A 406 0.75 20.67 -4.96
CA LEU A 406 0.03 21.21 -3.81
C LEU A 406 -0.80 20.16 -3.05
N GLY A 407 -0.60 18.86 -3.33
CA GLY A 407 -1.26 17.79 -2.57
C GLY A 407 -2.78 17.83 -2.61
N GLU A 408 -3.39 18.39 -3.66
CA GLU A 408 -4.82 18.70 -3.70
C GLU A 408 -5.68 17.43 -3.81
N ARG A 409 -6.81 17.41 -3.11
CA ARG A 409 -7.81 16.35 -3.21
C ARG A 409 -8.84 16.66 -4.29
N LEU A 410 -9.49 15.65 -4.83
CA LEU A 410 -10.62 15.82 -5.76
C LEU A 410 -11.75 16.68 -5.17
N THR A 411 -11.91 16.69 -3.84
CA THR A 411 -12.87 17.54 -3.11
C THR A 411 -12.60 19.04 -3.25
N THR A 412 -11.42 19.45 -3.70
CA THR A 412 -11.08 20.85 -4.03
C THR A 412 -11.05 21.13 -5.53
N LEU A 413 -10.99 20.09 -6.36
CA LEU A 413 -10.84 20.18 -7.82
C LEU A 413 -12.16 20.01 -8.58
N VAL A 414 -13.16 19.35 -7.97
CA VAL A 414 -14.35 18.85 -8.66
C VAL A 414 -15.63 19.32 -7.96
N ALA A 415 -16.68 19.58 -8.75
CA ALA A 415 -18.01 19.87 -8.21
C ALA A 415 -18.54 18.70 -7.35
N PRO A 416 -19.10 18.96 -6.15
CA PRO A 416 -19.51 17.90 -5.21
C PRO A 416 -20.45 16.86 -5.81
N GLU A 417 -21.36 17.24 -6.70
CA GLU A 417 -22.34 16.34 -7.32
C GLU A 417 -21.66 15.35 -8.29
N ARG A 418 -20.66 15.83 -9.05
CA ARG A 418 -19.88 14.99 -9.96
C ARG A 418 -19.00 14.01 -9.20
N LEU A 419 -18.38 14.48 -8.11
CA LEU A 419 -17.59 13.64 -7.23
C LEU A 419 -18.47 12.58 -6.56
N ALA A 420 -19.65 12.94 -6.06
CA ALA A 420 -20.59 11.98 -5.48
C ALA A 420 -21.01 10.88 -6.48
N ALA A 421 -21.28 11.23 -7.73
CA ALA A 421 -21.59 10.26 -8.79
C ALA A 421 -20.40 9.30 -9.06
N ALA A 422 -19.17 9.82 -9.09
CA ALA A 422 -17.97 9.00 -9.23
C ALA A 422 -17.72 8.09 -8.00
N THR A 423 -17.98 8.59 -6.79
CA THR A 423 -17.91 7.80 -5.55
C THR A 423 -18.93 6.65 -5.56
N ALA A 424 -20.14 6.89 -6.05
CA ALA A 424 -21.14 5.82 -6.20
C ALA A 424 -20.72 4.76 -7.22
N LEU A 425 -20.09 5.17 -8.33
CA LEU A 425 -19.50 4.22 -9.28
C LEU A 425 -18.41 3.38 -8.61
N LEU A 426 -17.47 4.02 -7.90
CA LEU A 426 -16.38 3.32 -7.19
C LEU A 426 -16.93 2.28 -6.21
N LEU A 427 -17.87 2.68 -5.34
CA LEU A 427 -18.33 1.81 -4.26
C LEU A 427 -19.31 0.72 -4.72
N LEU A 428 -20.03 0.94 -5.83
CA LEU A 428 -21.01 -0.02 -6.34
C LEU A 428 -20.54 -0.78 -7.59
N CYS A 429 -19.34 -0.53 -8.11
CA CYS A 429 -18.75 -1.40 -9.13
C CYS A 429 -18.25 -2.72 -8.52
N PRO A 430 -18.22 -3.83 -9.29
CA PRO A 430 -17.72 -5.11 -8.79
C PRO A 430 -16.22 -5.18 -8.48
N GLN A 431 -15.43 -4.18 -8.91
CA GLN A 431 -14.02 -4.05 -8.58
C GLN A 431 -13.85 -3.79 -7.06
N ILE A 432 -12.65 -4.02 -6.52
CA ILE A 432 -12.37 -3.80 -5.10
C ILE A 432 -12.09 -2.31 -4.86
N PRO A 433 -12.88 -1.58 -4.06
CA PRO A 433 -12.66 -0.16 -3.86
C PRO A 433 -11.55 0.09 -2.83
N LEU A 434 -10.72 1.07 -3.12
CA LEU A 434 -9.80 1.70 -2.20
C LEU A 434 -10.16 3.18 -2.01
N LEU A 435 -10.14 3.61 -0.75
CA LEU A 435 -10.37 4.97 -0.30
C LEU A 435 -9.11 5.49 0.39
N PHE A 436 -8.83 6.79 0.28
CA PHE A 436 -7.76 7.42 1.02
C PHE A 436 -8.26 8.08 2.31
N MET A 437 -7.45 8.07 3.37
CA MET A 437 -7.85 8.60 4.68
C MET A 437 -8.44 10.02 4.57
N GLY A 438 -9.65 10.22 5.10
CA GLY A 438 -10.36 11.49 5.09
C GLY A 438 -11.38 11.65 3.95
N ASP A 439 -11.39 10.77 2.95
CA ASP A 439 -12.34 10.81 1.84
C ASP A 439 -13.78 10.63 2.33
N GLU A 440 -13.98 9.76 3.32
CA GLU A 440 -15.28 9.47 3.93
C GLU A 440 -15.87 10.66 4.69
N ALA A 441 -15.01 11.59 5.09
CA ALA A 441 -15.38 12.85 5.73
C ALA A 441 -15.34 14.04 4.76
N GLY A 442 -15.10 13.79 3.47
CA GLY A 442 -14.99 14.80 2.43
C GLY A 442 -13.83 15.77 2.65
N SER A 443 -12.75 15.34 3.30
CA SER A 443 -11.63 16.21 3.67
C SER A 443 -11.11 16.97 2.45
N GLN A 444 -10.82 18.25 2.65
CA GLN A 444 -10.15 19.12 1.67
C GLN A 444 -8.69 19.37 2.06
N THR A 445 -8.25 18.81 3.18
CA THR A 445 -6.87 18.96 3.62
C THR A 445 -5.95 18.27 2.63
N PRO A 446 -4.89 18.94 2.14
CA PRO A 446 -3.97 18.31 1.22
C PRO A 446 -3.27 17.12 1.86
N PHE A 447 -2.69 16.26 1.04
CA PHE A 447 -1.68 15.30 1.49
C PHE A 447 -0.42 15.58 0.70
N TYR A 448 0.61 16.12 1.36
CA TYR A 448 1.84 16.53 0.71
C TYR A 448 2.88 15.41 0.72
N PHE A 449 3.84 15.48 -0.20
CA PHE A 449 5.11 14.79 -0.05
C PHE A 449 5.93 15.44 1.07
N PHE A 450 6.29 14.66 2.09
CA PHE A 450 7.09 15.13 3.21
C PHE A 450 8.18 14.13 3.60
N THR A 451 9.30 14.67 4.07
CA THR A 451 10.51 13.97 4.49
C THR A 451 11.06 14.63 5.76
N ASP A 452 12.13 14.08 6.32
CA ASP A 452 12.83 14.63 7.48
C ASP A 452 14.32 14.34 7.37
N PHE A 453 14.90 14.73 6.23
CA PHE A 453 16.33 14.59 5.98
C PHE A 453 17.09 15.83 6.49
N ASP A 454 18.35 15.62 6.85
CA ASP A 454 19.26 16.69 7.30
C ASP A 454 20.16 17.20 6.15
N ASP A 455 20.68 18.41 6.34
CA ASP A 455 21.76 19.04 5.56
C ASP A 455 21.60 18.93 4.02
N ALA A 456 22.60 18.35 3.35
CA ALA A 456 22.69 18.32 1.90
C ALA A 456 21.60 17.46 1.24
N LEU A 457 21.13 16.41 1.93
CA LEU A 457 20.07 15.56 1.41
C LEU A 457 18.73 16.30 1.42
N ALA A 458 18.47 17.13 2.44
CA ALA A 458 17.30 17.99 2.49
C ALA A 458 17.23 18.94 1.29
N ASP A 459 18.37 19.58 0.94
CA ASP A 459 18.46 20.48 -0.21
C ASP A 459 18.26 19.72 -1.54
N ILE A 460 18.85 18.53 -1.69
CA ILE A 460 18.68 17.69 -2.88
C ILE A 460 17.20 17.31 -3.09
N VAL A 461 16.52 16.86 -2.04
CA VAL A 461 15.11 16.47 -2.10
C VAL A 461 14.22 17.67 -2.42
N ARG A 462 14.44 18.80 -1.75
CA ARG A 462 13.68 20.04 -2.00
C ARG A 462 13.81 20.50 -3.45
N ASP A 463 15.04 20.54 -3.97
CA ASP A 463 15.32 20.97 -5.34
C ASP A 463 14.87 19.93 -6.38
N GLY A 464 14.95 18.64 -6.05
CA GLY A 464 14.38 17.54 -6.83
C GLY A 464 12.88 17.73 -7.06
N ARG A 465 12.13 17.91 -5.97
CA ARG A 465 10.67 18.12 -6.02
C ARG A 465 10.29 19.36 -6.83
N ARG A 466 11.02 20.47 -6.67
CA ARG A 466 10.79 21.70 -7.46
C ARG A 466 11.09 21.54 -8.94
N ARG A 467 12.06 20.70 -9.31
CA ARG A 467 12.40 20.41 -10.72
C ARG A 467 11.36 19.50 -11.37
N GLU A 468 10.89 18.49 -10.65
CA GLU A 468 9.85 17.58 -11.11
C GLU A 468 8.61 18.35 -11.60
N PHE A 469 8.19 19.38 -10.85
CA PHE A 469 7.04 20.20 -11.22
C PHE A 469 7.34 21.36 -12.18
N ALA A 470 8.61 21.60 -12.57
CA ALA A 470 8.95 22.72 -13.44
C ALA A 470 8.35 22.59 -14.86
N HIS A 471 7.92 21.39 -15.23
CA HIS A 471 7.28 21.09 -16.51
C HIS A 471 5.78 21.41 -16.56
N PHE A 472 5.13 21.64 -15.41
CA PHE A 472 3.72 22.01 -15.32
C PHE A 472 3.55 23.52 -15.55
N GLU A 473 2.56 23.91 -16.38
CA GLU A 473 2.41 25.31 -16.80
C GLU A 473 2.24 26.25 -15.59
N ALA A 474 1.48 25.81 -14.58
CA ALA A 474 1.23 26.52 -13.33
C ALA A 474 2.51 26.78 -12.49
N PHE A 475 3.56 25.97 -12.65
CA PHE A 475 4.81 26.05 -11.89
C PHE A 475 6.03 26.42 -12.74
N SER A 476 5.81 26.91 -13.96
CA SER A 476 6.87 27.30 -14.89
C SER A 476 7.67 28.54 -14.43
N SER A 477 7.12 29.37 -13.54
CA SER A 477 7.81 30.53 -12.97
C SER A 477 8.57 30.22 -11.69
N GLU A 478 9.63 30.97 -11.40
CA GLU A 478 10.40 30.84 -10.15
C GLU A 478 9.55 31.14 -8.90
N SER A 479 8.74 32.22 -8.94
CA SER A 479 7.83 32.55 -7.84
C SER A 479 6.75 31.49 -7.59
N ALA A 480 6.29 30.78 -8.62
CA ALA A 480 5.34 29.68 -8.44
C ALA A 480 6.01 28.44 -7.84
N ARG A 481 7.29 28.18 -8.15
CA ARG A 481 8.05 27.08 -7.52
C ARG A 481 8.33 27.35 -6.04
N GLU A 482 8.44 28.62 -5.64
CA GLU A 482 8.56 29.00 -4.24
C GLU A 482 7.29 28.73 -3.42
N THR A 483 6.12 28.55 -4.05
CA THR A 483 4.88 28.19 -3.34
C THR A 483 4.73 26.68 -3.12
N ILE A 484 5.58 25.85 -3.73
CA ILE A 484 5.60 24.41 -3.48
C ILE A 484 6.12 24.18 -2.04
N PRO A 485 5.35 23.49 -1.17
CA PRO A 485 5.76 23.24 0.21
C PRO A 485 7.12 22.53 0.26
N ASP A 486 7.97 22.94 1.21
CA ASP A 486 9.24 22.26 1.46
C ASP A 486 8.94 20.88 2.07
N PRO A 487 9.35 19.76 1.44
CA PRO A 487 9.09 18.43 1.96
C PRO A 487 9.65 18.21 3.37
N ASN A 488 10.76 18.88 3.72
CA ASN A 488 11.43 18.69 5.02
C ASN A 488 10.81 19.54 6.14
N ALA A 489 9.98 20.52 5.80
CA ALA A 489 9.33 21.37 6.79
C ALA A 489 8.29 20.59 7.61
N HIS A 490 8.35 20.73 8.93
CA HIS A 490 7.40 20.07 9.82
C HIS A 490 5.95 20.48 9.52
N GLU A 491 5.73 21.73 9.09
CA GLU A 491 4.43 22.26 8.68
C GLU A 491 3.83 21.49 7.49
N THR A 492 4.64 21.02 6.54
CA THR A 492 4.19 20.23 5.39
C THR A 492 3.60 18.89 5.84
N PHE A 493 4.26 18.21 6.78
CA PHE A 493 3.72 17.00 7.41
C PHE A 493 2.46 17.31 8.24
N ALA A 494 2.50 18.32 9.11
CA ALA A 494 1.38 18.67 9.98
C ALA A 494 0.13 19.08 9.18
N ALA A 495 0.32 19.77 8.06
CA ALA A 495 -0.74 20.16 7.14
C ALA A 495 -1.32 18.99 6.32
N SER A 496 -0.70 17.79 6.38
CA SER A 496 -1.19 16.60 5.67
C SER A 496 -2.23 15.80 6.45
N ARG A 497 -2.55 16.21 7.69
CA ARG A 497 -3.52 15.51 8.55
C ARG A 497 -4.96 15.80 8.12
N PRO A 498 -5.76 14.80 7.71
CA PRO A 498 -7.11 15.03 7.21
C PRO A 498 -7.99 15.69 8.28
N ILE A 499 -8.63 16.79 7.89
CA ILE A 499 -9.63 17.49 8.71
C ILE A 499 -10.99 17.25 8.05
N PRO A 500 -12.03 16.81 8.79
CA PRO A 500 -13.37 16.67 8.26
C PRO A 500 -13.89 17.98 7.68
N HIS A 501 -14.56 17.92 6.53
CA HIS A 501 -15.22 19.08 5.92
C HIS A 501 -16.41 19.57 6.75
N ASP A 502 -16.85 20.81 6.55
CA ASP A 502 -18.04 21.35 7.21
C ASP A 502 -19.31 20.52 6.91
N GLU A 503 -19.36 19.89 5.73
CA GLU A 503 -20.40 18.95 5.30
C GLU A 503 -20.04 17.47 5.55
N ALA A 504 -19.12 17.17 6.47
CA ALA A 504 -18.68 15.79 6.74
C ALA A 504 -19.83 14.84 7.09
N VAL A 505 -20.93 15.34 7.69
CA VAL A 505 -22.12 14.51 7.94
C VAL A 505 -22.72 14.00 6.63
N ARG A 506 -22.88 14.86 5.63
CA ARG A 506 -23.41 14.50 4.30
C ARG A 506 -22.51 13.47 3.61
N TRP A 507 -21.19 13.68 3.68
CA TRP A 507 -20.21 12.73 3.12
C TRP A 507 -20.29 11.37 3.81
N ARG A 508 -20.29 11.33 5.15
CA ARG A 508 -20.39 10.06 5.88
C ARG A 508 -21.72 9.35 5.64
N GLU A 509 -22.82 10.08 5.46
CA GLU A 509 -24.11 9.50 5.08
C GLU A 509 -24.06 8.85 3.70
N LEU A 510 -23.49 9.54 2.70
CA LEU A 510 -23.27 9.00 1.36
C LEU A 510 -22.44 7.71 1.41
N TYR A 511 -21.28 7.73 2.07
CA TYR A 511 -20.41 6.56 2.17
C TYR A 511 -21.08 5.41 2.93
N ARG A 512 -21.77 5.69 4.04
CA ARG A 512 -22.48 4.66 4.81
C ARG A 512 -23.57 3.97 3.97
N GLU A 513 -24.35 4.76 3.23
CA GLU A 513 -25.41 4.21 2.37
C GLU A 513 -24.83 3.33 1.25
N LEU A 514 -23.81 3.84 0.55
CA LEU A 514 -23.15 3.12 -0.54
C LEU A 514 -22.45 1.84 -0.06
N LEU A 515 -21.75 1.88 1.07
CA LEU A 515 -21.09 0.70 1.64
C LEU A 515 -22.11 -0.31 2.18
N ALA A 516 -23.19 0.13 2.81
CA ALA A 516 -24.28 -0.76 3.20
C ALA A 516 -24.89 -1.47 2.00
N LEU A 517 -25.13 -0.76 0.89
CA LEU A 517 -25.59 -1.35 -0.36
C LEU A 517 -24.56 -2.31 -0.96
N ARG A 518 -23.28 -1.94 -0.98
CA ARG A 518 -22.20 -2.82 -1.45
C ARG A 518 -22.20 -4.15 -0.68
N HIS A 519 -22.21 -4.09 0.65
CA HIS A 519 -22.19 -5.28 1.53
C HIS A 519 -23.41 -6.17 1.39
N THR A 520 -24.60 -5.59 1.13
CA THR A 520 -25.85 -6.34 1.11
C THR A 520 -26.25 -6.83 -0.29
N ALA A 521 -25.95 -6.05 -1.33
CA ALA A 521 -26.41 -6.32 -2.69
C ALA A 521 -25.31 -6.82 -3.64
N ILE A 522 -24.05 -6.49 -3.38
CA ILE A 522 -22.95 -6.75 -4.33
C ILE A 522 -22.01 -7.83 -3.80
N VAL A 523 -21.38 -7.61 -2.64
CA VAL A 523 -20.36 -8.50 -2.05
C VAL A 523 -20.77 -9.98 -2.02
N PRO A 524 -21.99 -10.35 -1.59
CA PRO A 524 -22.40 -11.76 -1.53
C PRO A 524 -22.43 -12.47 -2.89
N ARG A 525 -22.39 -11.69 -3.98
CA ARG A 525 -22.54 -12.14 -5.36
C ARG A 525 -21.27 -11.91 -6.20
N LEU A 526 -20.17 -11.44 -5.60
CA LEU A 526 -18.94 -11.12 -6.34
C LEU A 526 -18.13 -12.36 -6.77
N ARG A 527 -18.15 -13.42 -5.96
CA ARG A 527 -17.40 -14.64 -6.29
C ARG A 527 -17.94 -15.26 -7.58
N GLY A 528 -17.11 -15.27 -8.63
CA GLY A 528 -17.50 -15.77 -9.95
C GLY A 528 -18.21 -14.74 -10.83
N ALA A 529 -18.26 -13.47 -10.43
CA ALA A 529 -18.77 -12.40 -11.27
C ALA A 529 -17.88 -12.18 -12.51
N THR A 530 -18.51 -11.86 -13.63
CA THR A 530 -17.85 -11.56 -14.90
C THR A 530 -18.41 -10.26 -15.49
N ALA A 531 -17.55 -9.50 -16.17
CA ALA A 531 -18.01 -8.35 -16.94
C ALA A 531 -18.64 -8.81 -18.26
N ASP A 532 -19.84 -8.32 -18.55
CA ASP A 532 -20.54 -8.57 -19.82
C ASP A 532 -20.22 -7.49 -20.86
N GLY A 533 -19.67 -6.36 -20.41
CA GLY A 533 -19.19 -5.25 -21.24
C GLY A 533 -19.74 -3.90 -20.79
N ALA A 534 -19.36 -2.85 -21.52
CA ALA A 534 -19.86 -1.51 -21.32
C ALA A 534 -20.06 -0.79 -22.66
N GLU A 535 -21.00 0.16 -22.69
CA GLU A 535 -21.34 0.97 -23.85
C GLU A 535 -21.27 2.46 -23.54
N VAL A 536 -20.84 3.25 -24.52
CA VAL A 536 -20.87 4.71 -24.48
C VAL A 536 -22.29 5.17 -24.79
N LEU A 537 -22.90 5.93 -23.86
CA LEU A 537 -24.24 6.50 -24.04
C LEU A 537 -24.19 7.92 -24.64
N GLY A 538 -23.08 8.62 -24.45
CA GLY A 538 -22.82 9.99 -24.86
C GLY A 538 -21.49 10.47 -24.29
N GLU A 539 -21.04 11.68 -24.64
CA GLU A 539 -19.77 12.22 -24.13
C GLU A 539 -19.77 12.27 -22.59
N GLY A 540 -18.81 11.58 -21.95
CA GLY A 540 -18.71 11.46 -20.49
C GLY A 540 -19.77 10.54 -19.84
N ALA A 541 -20.54 9.78 -20.64
CA ALA A 541 -21.61 8.92 -20.14
C ALA A 541 -21.45 7.46 -20.61
N VAL A 542 -21.48 6.53 -19.66
CA VAL A 542 -21.24 5.09 -19.88
C VAL A 542 -22.28 4.26 -19.13
N GLN A 543 -22.70 3.15 -19.72
CA GLN A 543 -23.42 2.06 -19.05
C GLN A 543 -22.57 0.80 -19.07
N ALA A 544 -22.40 0.14 -17.94
CA ALA A 544 -21.65 -1.10 -17.81
C ALA A 544 -22.51 -2.19 -17.17
N VAL A 545 -22.28 -3.44 -17.58
CA VAL A 545 -23.07 -4.61 -17.20
C VAL A 545 -22.16 -5.73 -16.73
N TRP A 546 -22.54 -6.38 -15.63
CA TRP A 546 -21.88 -7.57 -15.10
C TRP A 546 -22.90 -8.65 -14.78
N THR A 547 -22.56 -9.89 -15.10
CA THR A 547 -23.23 -11.07 -14.55
C THR A 547 -22.52 -11.44 -13.25
N LEU A 548 -23.23 -11.37 -12.13
CA LEU A 548 -22.72 -11.71 -10.81
C LEU A 548 -22.68 -13.24 -10.62
N GLY A 549 -21.97 -13.69 -9.59
CA GLY A 549 -21.72 -15.11 -9.32
C GLY A 549 -22.97 -15.96 -9.05
N ASP A 550 -24.08 -15.35 -8.66
CA ASP A 550 -25.38 -15.99 -8.50
C ASP A 550 -26.26 -15.93 -9.76
N GLY A 551 -25.73 -15.38 -10.86
CA GLY A 551 -26.43 -15.18 -12.14
C GLY A 551 -27.26 -13.90 -12.22
N ALA A 552 -27.31 -13.08 -11.17
CA ALA A 552 -27.96 -11.78 -11.24
C ALA A 552 -27.17 -10.81 -12.15
N VAL A 553 -27.88 -9.86 -12.76
CA VAL A 553 -27.27 -8.87 -13.65
C VAL A 553 -27.23 -7.52 -12.96
N LEU A 554 -26.01 -7.02 -12.73
CA LEU A 554 -25.75 -5.66 -12.27
C LEU A 554 -25.58 -4.75 -13.49
N THR A 555 -26.32 -3.65 -13.52
CA THR A 555 -26.15 -2.58 -14.52
C THR A 555 -25.88 -1.27 -13.81
N LEU A 556 -24.79 -0.60 -14.18
CA LEU A 556 -24.46 0.73 -13.68
C LEU A 556 -24.46 1.71 -14.84
N ALA A 557 -25.04 2.90 -14.65
CA ALA A 557 -24.94 4.00 -15.58
C ALA A 557 -24.38 5.23 -14.86
N ILE A 558 -23.40 5.88 -15.46
CA ILE A 558 -22.83 7.14 -14.98
C ILE A 558 -22.85 8.17 -16.10
N ASN A 559 -23.20 9.41 -15.76
CA ASN A 559 -23.08 10.55 -16.68
C ASN A 559 -22.32 11.69 -16.00
N LEU A 560 -21.05 11.83 -16.38
CA LEU A 560 -20.16 12.92 -15.98
C LEU A 560 -20.06 14.02 -17.05
N GLY A 561 -20.76 13.85 -18.17
CA GLY A 561 -20.85 14.83 -19.26
C GLY A 561 -21.81 15.97 -18.95
N THR A 562 -22.04 16.83 -19.95
CA THR A 562 -22.88 18.03 -19.83
C THR A 562 -24.27 17.86 -20.42
N GLU A 563 -24.51 16.79 -21.20
CA GLU A 563 -25.78 16.53 -21.87
C GLU A 563 -26.51 15.33 -21.26
N PRO A 564 -27.85 15.35 -21.21
CA PRO A 564 -28.61 14.19 -20.75
C PRO A 564 -28.53 13.03 -21.76
N VAL A 565 -28.47 11.80 -21.25
CA VAL A 565 -28.49 10.57 -22.03
C VAL A 565 -29.68 9.69 -21.66
N SER A 566 -30.07 8.80 -22.56
CA SER A 566 -31.11 7.81 -22.28
C SER A 566 -30.53 6.64 -21.48
N VAL A 567 -31.12 6.37 -20.33
CA VAL A 567 -30.82 5.19 -19.49
C VAL A 567 -32.11 4.41 -19.27
N ARG A 568 -32.00 3.28 -18.56
CA ARG A 568 -33.17 2.45 -18.21
C ARG A 568 -34.22 3.27 -17.43
N SER A 569 -35.49 2.95 -17.66
CA SER A 569 -36.63 3.66 -17.06
C SER A 569 -37.23 2.97 -15.83
N ASP A 570 -36.79 1.76 -15.51
CA ASP A 570 -37.19 1.05 -14.29
C ASP A 570 -36.52 1.65 -13.04
N THR A 571 -37.12 1.44 -11.88
CA THR A 571 -36.64 2.01 -10.62
C THR A 571 -35.25 1.45 -10.28
N PRO A 572 -34.23 2.31 -10.12
CA PRO A 572 -32.90 1.87 -9.74
C PRO A 572 -32.87 1.40 -8.27
N LEU A 573 -31.92 0.51 -7.98
CA LEU A 573 -31.53 0.15 -6.61
C LEU A 573 -31.02 1.39 -5.86
N TYR A 574 -30.26 2.23 -6.56
CA TYR A 574 -29.68 3.47 -6.02
C TYR A 574 -29.46 4.49 -7.14
N ALA A 575 -29.59 5.77 -6.84
CA ALA A 575 -29.28 6.84 -7.78
C ALA A 575 -28.76 8.12 -7.09
N ILE A 576 -27.83 8.79 -7.76
CA ILE A 576 -27.43 10.17 -7.49
C ILE A 576 -27.94 11.04 -8.62
N GLY A 577 -28.63 12.12 -8.27
CA GLY A 577 -29.29 12.98 -9.25
C GLY A 577 -30.43 12.25 -9.97
N THR A 578 -30.83 12.78 -11.14
CA THR A 578 -31.79 12.11 -12.02
C THR A 578 -31.04 11.17 -12.96
N PRO A 579 -31.34 9.85 -13.01
CA PRO A 579 -30.64 8.92 -13.89
C PRO A 579 -30.55 9.41 -15.33
N GLY A 580 -29.33 9.46 -15.87
CA GLY A 580 -29.04 9.93 -17.24
C GLY A 580 -28.86 11.44 -17.38
N ALA A 581 -29.20 12.25 -16.38
CA ALA A 581 -28.88 13.68 -16.38
C ALA A 581 -27.38 13.92 -16.14
N PRO A 582 -26.84 15.12 -16.44
CA PRO A 582 -25.47 15.48 -16.06
C PRO A 582 -25.22 15.31 -14.56
N ALA A 583 -23.99 14.93 -14.18
CA ALA A 583 -23.58 14.66 -12.80
C ALA A 583 -24.50 13.63 -12.09
N SER A 584 -24.83 12.54 -12.78
CA SER A 584 -25.69 11.48 -12.24
C SER A 584 -25.06 10.11 -12.27
N PHE A 585 -25.56 9.25 -11.38
CA PHE A 585 -25.25 7.84 -11.32
C PHE A 585 -26.53 7.06 -11.03
N ALA A 586 -26.64 5.84 -11.57
CA ALA A 586 -27.71 4.92 -11.21
C ALA A 586 -27.25 3.46 -11.29
N ALA A 587 -27.71 2.66 -10.34
CA ALA A 587 -27.44 1.22 -10.25
C ALA A 587 -28.75 0.44 -10.30
N TRP A 588 -28.77 -0.66 -11.05
CA TRP A 588 -29.85 -1.64 -11.08
C TRP A 588 -29.27 -3.03 -10.86
N ILE A 589 -29.98 -3.87 -10.12
CA ILE A 589 -29.69 -5.30 -10.02
C ILE A 589 -30.94 -6.08 -10.36
N LYS A 590 -30.81 -7.06 -11.26
CA LYS A 590 -31.90 -7.94 -11.66
C LYS A 590 -31.51 -9.38 -11.34
N ASP A 591 -32.25 -10.00 -10.42
CA ASP A 591 -32.03 -11.41 -10.07
C ASP A 591 -32.23 -12.34 -11.27
N ALA A 592 -31.52 -13.48 -11.26
CA ALA A 592 -31.70 -14.55 -12.23
C ALA A 592 -33.15 -15.05 -12.20
N ALA A 593 -33.70 -15.38 -13.37
CA ALA A 593 -35.09 -15.81 -13.54
C ALA A 593 -35.34 -17.24 -13.06
#